data_AF-A0A846UD93-F1
#
_entry.id   AF-A0A846UD93-F1
#
_cell.length_a   1.000
_cell.length_b   1.000
_cell.length_c   1.000
_cell.angle_alpha   90.00
_cell.angle_beta   90.00
_cell.angle_gamma   90.00
#
_symmetry.space_group_name_H-M   'P 1'
#
loop_
_entity.id
_entity.type
_entity.pdbx_description
1 polymer ?
#
loop_
_entity_poly.entity_id
_entity_poly.type
_entity_poly.pdbx_seq_one_letter_code
_entity_poly.pdbx_strand_id
1 'polypeptide(L)'
;MRPWHDRGWRARAALWIAGLLAGLVTALLIGGWAMLRLLRPVDGEWAQTLHLGPWQRAISVPTVIRLATHPVTLRVLEGRTLRTPFGRVAVEPDGPDGWRMTCAPCALRGIGLPGDAVRLTRLVFTLARDADMNLQGDFALGEPAHAVRGRWRAALTPQQLELNVQGDVTPIADAFALFASTIPELPRAQVDGLMRFDLRLRLPERTLEFRPRLDGFRVAGLGTEALLNAAPQCTAEGAVPAGGFGTWLPRAVIAAEDQRFHEHTGYDLDEIGHALSFEPQRGASTLSQQLARLVYTGGARGHARKLRELLYAVELDRTLGKARVMHLYLSLVPWGQGRCGAHAAAAQLLHKRVDQLTPAEAAWLASLLHNPDLELARFDARGEVNAARVRWVLSQMRPLPRTPKPPARGGGAGSVSPEDATAAPAAPIQQALALALAR
;
A
#
# COMPACT_ATOMS: atom_id res chain seq x y z
N MET A 1 -66.44 -17.36 -55.32
CA MET A 1 -65.22 -16.88 -54.63
C MET A 1 -64.92 -17.77 -53.43
N ARG A 2 -63.92 -18.66 -53.51
CA ARG A 2 -63.38 -19.39 -52.34
C ARG A 2 -61.84 -19.46 -52.47
N PRO A 3 -61.07 -18.99 -51.49
CA PRO A 3 -59.61 -18.91 -51.58
C PRO A 3 -58.99 -20.26 -51.20
N TRP A 4 -58.58 -21.05 -52.19
CA TRP A 4 -58.04 -22.40 -52.01
C TRP A 4 -56.54 -22.53 -52.32
N HIS A 5 -55.78 -21.43 -52.23
CA HIS A 5 -54.35 -21.45 -52.60
C HIS A 5 -53.37 -20.93 -51.53
N ASP A 6 -53.80 -20.74 -50.27
CA ASP A 6 -52.98 -20.05 -49.27
C ASP A 6 -52.45 -20.93 -48.11
N ARG A 7 -52.87 -22.21 -48.01
CA ARG A 7 -52.49 -23.09 -46.89
C ARG A 7 -51.20 -23.90 -47.12
N GLY A 8 -50.94 -24.33 -48.35
CA GLY A 8 -49.78 -25.18 -48.67
C GLY A 8 -48.44 -24.45 -48.64
N TRP A 9 -48.41 -23.16 -49.03
CA TRP A 9 -47.18 -22.37 -49.01
C TRP A 9 -46.75 -22.01 -47.59
N ARG A 10 -47.70 -21.71 -46.69
CA ARG A 10 -47.41 -21.44 -45.27
C ARG A 10 -46.84 -22.67 -44.56
N ALA A 11 -47.34 -23.87 -44.85
CA ALA A 11 -46.82 -25.11 -44.29
C ALA A 11 -45.39 -25.42 -44.80
N ARG A 12 -45.14 -25.21 -46.11
CA ARG A 12 -43.79 -25.35 -46.69
C ARG A 12 -42.82 -24.30 -46.15
N ALA A 13 -43.24 -23.05 -46.05
CA ALA A 13 -42.44 -21.98 -45.48
C ALA A 13 -42.12 -22.25 -44.00
N ALA A 14 -43.09 -22.74 -43.21
CA ALA A 14 -42.87 -23.12 -41.82
C ALA A 14 -41.85 -24.27 -41.68
N LEU A 15 -41.90 -25.28 -42.54
CA LEU A 15 -40.91 -26.37 -42.56
C LEU A 15 -39.51 -25.87 -42.95
N TRP A 16 -39.41 -24.96 -43.92
CA TRP A 16 -38.14 -24.34 -44.30
C TRP A 16 -37.55 -23.48 -43.18
N ILE A 17 -38.36 -22.65 -42.53
CA ILE A 17 -37.94 -21.83 -41.39
C ILE A 17 -37.51 -22.72 -40.23
N ALA A 18 -38.28 -23.78 -39.92
CA ALA A 18 -37.91 -24.75 -38.88
C ALA A 18 -36.59 -25.46 -39.19
N GLY A 19 -36.35 -25.85 -40.45
CA GLY A 19 -35.09 -26.45 -40.90
C GLY A 19 -33.91 -25.49 -40.78
N LEU A 20 -34.08 -24.21 -41.14
CA LEU A 20 -33.06 -23.17 -40.99
C LEU A 20 -32.75 -22.88 -39.53
N LEU A 21 -33.77 -22.78 -38.68
CA LEU A 21 -33.60 -22.59 -37.24
C LEU A 21 -32.91 -23.80 -36.61
N ALA A 22 -33.29 -25.01 -36.97
CA ALA A 22 -32.64 -26.23 -36.49
C ALA A 22 -31.17 -26.28 -36.92
N GLY A 23 -30.87 -25.99 -38.19
CA GLY A 23 -29.50 -25.90 -38.70
C GLY A 23 -28.66 -24.85 -37.98
N LEU A 24 -29.22 -23.66 -37.73
CA LEU A 24 -28.56 -22.60 -36.96
C LEU A 24 -28.29 -23.04 -35.52
N VAL A 25 -29.26 -23.66 -34.84
CA VAL A 25 -29.10 -24.18 -33.49
C VAL A 25 -28.02 -25.26 -33.45
N THR A 26 -28.01 -26.21 -34.38
CA THR A 26 -26.97 -27.24 -34.46
C THR A 26 -25.59 -26.64 -34.70
N ALA A 27 -25.47 -25.66 -35.61
CA ALA A 27 -24.21 -24.96 -35.85
C ALA A 27 -23.73 -24.21 -34.60
N LEU A 28 -24.62 -23.53 -33.88
CA LEU A 28 -24.31 -22.86 -32.61
C LEU A 28 -23.88 -23.85 -31.51
N LEU A 29 -24.52 -25.02 -31.43
CA LEU A 29 -24.16 -26.08 -30.48
C LEU A 29 -22.79 -26.70 -30.81
N ILE A 30 -22.52 -26.99 -32.09
CA ILE A 30 -21.21 -27.52 -32.53
C ILE A 30 -20.12 -26.47 -32.28
N GLY A 31 -20.37 -25.21 -32.64
CA GLY A 31 -19.44 -24.11 -32.41
C GLY A 31 -19.18 -23.90 -30.91
N GLY A 32 -20.22 -23.94 -30.08
CA GLY A 32 -20.11 -23.88 -28.63
C GLY A 32 -19.33 -25.05 -28.04
N TRP A 33 -19.57 -26.27 -28.51
CA TRP A 33 -18.82 -27.46 -28.09
C TRP A 33 -17.35 -27.40 -28.50
N ALA A 34 -17.06 -26.98 -29.74
CA ALA A 34 -15.70 -26.83 -30.24
C ALA A 34 -14.93 -25.76 -29.46
N MET A 35 -15.56 -24.61 -29.19
CA MET A 35 -15.00 -23.55 -28.35
C MET A 35 -14.74 -24.04 -26.92
N LEU A 36 -15.71 -24.73 -26.31
CA LEU A 36 -15.54 -25.32 -24.98
C LEU A 36 -14.42 -26.37 -24.95
N ARG A 37 -14.15 -27.07 -26.05
CA ARG A 37 -13.03 -28.01 -26.17
C ARG A 37 -11.70 -27.28 -26.32
N LEU A 38 -11.65 -26.20 -27.10
CA LEU A 38 -10.47 -25.37 -27.30
C LEU A 38 -10.02 -24.70 -25.98
N LEU A 39 -10.99 -24.31 -25.14
CA LEU A 39 -10.72 -23.67 -23.86
C LEU A 39 -10.36 -24.65 -22.74
N ARG A 40 -10.35 -25.97 -22.98
CA ARG A 40 -9.97 -26.94 -21.94
C ARG A 40 -8.48 -26.82 -21.63
N PRO A 41 -8.11 -26.62 -20.35
CA PRO A 41 -6.71 -26.59 -19.97
C PRO A 41 -6.06 -27.97 -20.13
N VAL A 42 -4.79 -27.96 -20.52
CA VAL A 42 -3.92 -29.14 -20.49
C VAL A 42 -3.37 -29.32 -19.06
N ASP A 43 -2.94 -30.53 -18.71
CA ASP A 43 -2.35 -30.80 -17.39
C ASP A 43 -1.16 -29.87 -17.10
N GLY A 44 -1.18 -29.22 -15.95
CA GLY A 44 -0.16 -28.25 -15.53
C GLY A 44 -0.31 -26.86 -16.16
N GLU A 45 -1.32 -26.61 -17.00
CA GLU A 45 -1.61 -25.29 -17.53
C GLU A 45 -2.33 -24.42 -16.48
N TRP A 46 -2.10 -23.10 -16.53
CA TRP A 46 -2.86 -22.15 -15.72
C TRP A 46 -4.35 -22.20 -16.10
N ALA A 47 -5.13 -22.78 -15.20
CA ALA A 47 -6.57 -22.92 -15.31
C ALA A 47 -7.32 -22.06 -14.30
N GLN A 48 -8.46 -21.51 -14.70
CA GLN A 48 -9.41 -20.84 -13.81
C GLN A 48 -10.78 -21.52 -13.90
N THR A 49 -11.41 -21.80 -12.76
CA THR A 49 -12.76 -22.39 -12.74
C THR A 49 -13.81 -21.30 -12.88
N LEU A 50 -14.51 -21.29 -14.01
CA LEU A 50 -15.68 -20.45 -14.23
C LEU A 50 -16.91 -21.10 -13.58
N HIS A 51 -17.64 -20.29 -12.82
CA HIS A 51 -18.90 -20.64 -12.20
C HIS A 51 -20.03 -19.91 -12.92
N LEU A 52 -20.85 -20.64 -13.68
CA LEU A 52 -21.99 -20.11 -14.42
C LEU A 52 -23.26 -20.85 -13.98
N GLY A 53 -23.90 -20.34 -12.94
CA GLY A 53 -25.01 -21.03 -12.27
C GLY A 53 -24.57 -22.40 -11.73
N PRO A 54 -25.22 -23.51 -12.10
CA PRO A 54 -24.81 -24.86 -11.67
C PRO A 54 -23.59 -25.41 -12.42
N TRP A 55 -23.11 -24.73 -13.47
CA TRP A 55 -22.00 -25.22 -14.28
C TRP A 55 -20.66 -24.74 -13.74
N GLN A 56 -19.75 -25.69 -13.53
CA GLN A 56 -18.36 -25.43 -13.19
C GLN A 56 -17.44 -26.04 -14.26
N ARG A 57 -16.63 -25.20 -14.89
CA ARG A 57 -15.65 -25.64 -15.90
C ARG A 57 -14.34 -24.92 -15.72
N ALA A 58 -13.26 -25.69 -15.71
CA ALA A 58 -11.91 -25.16 -15.81
C ALA A 58 -11.67 -24.68 -17.24
N ILE A 59 -11.13 -23.48 -17.38
CA ILE A 59 -10.71 -22.90 -18.66
C ILE A 59 -9.22 -22.56 -18.63
N SER A 60 -8.53 -22.76 -19.75
CA SER A 60 -7.16 -22.27 -19.96
C SER A 60 -7.17 -20.76 -20.04
N VAL A 61 -6.56 -20.09 -19.06
CA VAL A 61 -6.43 -18.63 -19.08
C VAL A 61 -5.47 -18.15 -20.17
N PRO A 62 -4.30 -18.79 -20.40
CA PRO A 62 -3.43 -18.43 -21.51
C PRO A 62 -4.13 -18.49 -22.87
N THR A 63 -4.94 -19.52 -23.12
CA THR A 63 -5.70 -19.65 -24.37
C THR A 63 -6.72 -18.53 -24.51
N VAL A 64 -7.45 -18.19 -23.44
CA VAL A 64 -8.37 -17.04 -23.44
C VAL A 64 -7.63 -15.74 -23.76
N ILE A 65 -6.49 -15.48 -23.12
CA ILE A 65 -5.69 -14.27 -23.39
C ILE A 65 -5.23 -14.24 -24.85
N ARG A 66 -4.72 -15.35 -25.38
CA ARG A 66 -4.28 -15.47 -26.79
C ARG A 66 -5.41 -15.17 -27.76
N LEU A 67 -6.61 -15.73 -27.52
CA LEU A 67 -7.79 -15.49 -28.34
C LEU A 67 -8.26 -14.03 -28.26
N ALA A 68 -8.32 -13.47 -27.04
CA ALA A 68 -8.75 -12.10 -26.80
C ALA A 68 -7.81 -11.06 -27.44
N THR A 69 -6.52 -11.38 -27.54
CA THR A 69 -5.48 -10.52 -28.11
C THR A 69 -5.10 -10.92 -29.54
N HIS A 70 -5.86 -11.79 -30.19
CA HIS A 70 -5.59 -12.23 -31.56
C HIS A 70 -5.99 -11.13 -32.56
N PRO A 71 -5.22 -10.87 -33.65
CA PRO A 71 -5.53 -9.79 -34.60
C PRO A 71 -6.94 -9.85 -35.19
N VAL A 72 -7.43 -11.06 -35.51
CA VAL A 72 -8.81 -11.26 -36.01
C VAL A 72 -9.84 -10.83 -34.97
N THR A 73 -9.64 -11.20 -33.70
CA THR A 73 -10.54 -10.83 -32.61
C THR A 73 -10.56 -9.32 -32.40
N LEU A 74 -9.39 -8.69 -32.43
CA LEU A 74 -9.27 -7.24 -32.24
C LEU A 74 -9.89 -6.45 -33.41
N ARG A 75 -9.80 -6.94 -34.66
CA ARG A 75 -10.52 -6.37 -35.81
C ARG A 75 -12.03 -6.38 -35.65
N VAL A 76 -12.60 -7.39 -35.02
CA VAL A 76 -14.04 -7.40 -34.69
C VAL A 76 -14.41 -6.30 -33.70
N LEU A 77 -13.45 -5.86 -32.88
CA LEU A 77 -13.61 -4.82 -31.87
C LEU A 77 -13.27 -3.41 -32.38
N GLU A 78 -12.79 -3.28 -33.62
CA GLU A 78 -12.42 -2.00 -34.22
C GLU A 78 -13.57 -0.99 -34.18
N GLY A 79 -13.32 0.20 -33.62
CA GLY A 79 -14.30 1.27 -33.46
C GLY A 79 -15.37 0.99 -32.40
N ARG A 80 -15.30 -0.13 -31.68
CA ARG A 80 -16.26 -0.48 -30.63
C ARG A 80 -15.84 0.10 -29.27
N THR A 81 -16.86 0.40 -28.47
CA THR A 81 -16.68 0.74 -27.06
C THR A 81 -17.24 -0.36 -26.17
N LEU A 82 -16.38 -1.00 -25.40
CA LEU A 82 -16.72 -2.10 -24.50
C LEU A 82 -17.03 -1.57 -23.10
N ARG A 83 -18.06 -2.12 -22.45
CA ARG A 83 -18.30 -1.88 -21.02
C ARG A 83 -17.49 -2.89 -20.22
N THR A 84 -16.57 -2.40 -19.39
CA THR A 84 -15.72 -3.23 -18.53
C THR A 84 -15.90 -2.84 -17.07
N PRO A 85 -15.43 -3.64 -16.10
CA PRO A 85 -15.40 -3.25 -14.69
C PRO A 85 -14.61 -1.97 -14.41
N PHE A 86 -13.69 -1.59 -15.30
CA PHE A 86 -12.85 -0.41 -15.17
C PHE A 86 -13.47 0.86 -15.79
N GLY A 87 -14.48 0.71 -16.64
CA GLY A 87 -15.06 1.82 -17.41
C GLY A 87 -15.38 1.44 -18.84
N ARG A 88 -15.72 2.44 -19.65
CA ARG A 88 -15.92 2.27 -21.09
C ARG A 88 -14.57 2.30 -21.79
N VAL A 89 -14.25 1.24 -22.53
CA VAL A 89 -12.98 1.08 -23.24
C VAL A 89 -13.24 1.16 -24.74
N ALA A 90 -12.80 2.24 -25.37
CA ALA A 90 -12.78 2.37 -26.83
C ALA A 90 -11.57 1.64 -27.41
N VAL A 91 -11.77 0.90 -28.50
CA VAL A 91 -10.72 0.13 -29.19
C VAL A 91 -10.55 0.68 -30.61
N GLU A 92 -9.35 1.14 -30.91
CA GLU A 92 -8.96 1.77 -32.18
C GLU A 92 -7.70 1.09 -32.73
N PRO A 93 -7.50 1.07 -34.06
CA PRO A 93 -6.25 0.61 -34.64
C PRO A 93 -5.11 1.60 -34.33
N ASP A 94 -3.90 1.09 -34.11
CA ASP A 94 -2.70 1.88 -33.81
C ASP A 94 -1.53 1.36 -34.67
N GLY A 95 -1.62 1.63 -35.98
CA GLY A 95 -0.74 1.03 -36.99
C GLY A 95 -1.30 -0.28 -37.57
N PRO A 96 -0.50 -1.01 -38.39
CA PRO A 96 -0.98 -2.18 -39.13
C PRO A 96 -1.32 -3.38 -38.23
N ASP A 97 -0.55 -3.58 -37.16
CA ASP A 97 -0.68 -4.72 -36.24
C ASP A 97 -0.82 -4.29 -34.77
N GLY A 98 -1.00 -2.99 -34.53
CA GLY A 98 -1.14 -2.39 -33.21
C GLY A 98 -2.57 -1.94 -32.90
N TRP A 99 -2.89 -1.87 -31.62
CA TRP A 99 -4.21 -1.53 -31.12
C TRP A 99 -4.10 -0.52 -29.99
N ARG A 100 -5.00 0.45 -29.96
CA ARG A 100 -5.11 1.44 -28.90
C ARG A 100 -6.40 1.23 -28.13
N MET A 101 -6.28 1.13 -26.81
CA MET A 101 -7.38 0.98 -25.88
C MET A 101 -7.44 2.23 -25.00
N THR A 102 -8.55 2.97 -25.07
CA THR A 102 -8.74 4.20 -24.29
C THR A 102 -9.91 4.04 -23.31
N CYS A 103 -9.65 4.25 -22.03
CA CYS A 103 -10.63 4.25 -20.94
C CYS A 103 -10.74 5.66 -20.34
N ALA A 104 -11.90 6.33 -20.48
CA ALA A 104 -12.10 7.68 -19.96
C ALA A 104 -13.60 7.95 -19.63
N PRO A 105 -13.96 8.27 -18.37
CA PRO A 105 -13.15 8.08 -17.15
C PRO A 105 -12.92 6.60 -16.85
N CYS A 106 -11.84 6.30 -16.12
CA CYS A 106 -11.45 4.95 -15.74
C CYS A 106 -11.38 4.78 -14.22
N ALA A 107 -11.69 3.58 -13.72
CA ALA A 107 -11.61 3.23 -12.31
C ALA A 107 -10.87 1.91 -12.14
N LEU A 108 -9.67 1.95 -11.56
CA LEU A 108 -8.87 0.76 -11.30
C LEU A 108 -9.24 0.14 -9.94
N ARG A 109 -9.59 -1.15 -9.95
CA ARG A 109 -9.94 -1.96 -8.76
C ARG A 109 -9.21 -3.31 -8.83
N GLY A 110 -8.78 -3.84 -7.69
CA GLY A 110 -8.44 -5.27 -7.54
C GLY A 110 -7.07 -5.75 -8.07
N ILE A 111 -6.18 -4.87 -8.53
CA ILE A 111 -4.82 -5.24 -8.98
C ILE A 111 -3.83 -5.10 -7.81
N GLY A 112 -4.06 -5.81 -6.70
CA GLY A 112 -3.17 -5.72 -5.54
C GLY A 112 -3.15 -4.37 -4.82
N LEU A 113 -4.04 -3.43 -5.16
CA LEU A 113 -4.21 -2.14 -4.49
C LEU A 113 -5.22 -2.28 -3.33
N PRO A 114 -4.81 -2.30 -2.05
CA PRO A 114 -5.73 -2.50 -0.92
C PRO A 114 -6.56 -1.24 -0.58
N GLY A 115 -7.78 -1.09 -1.10
CA GLY A 115 -8.65 0.05 -0.74
C GLY A 115 -9.65 0.46 -1.81
N ASP A 116 -10.03 1.75 -1.80
CA ASP A 116 -10.96 2.34 -2.77
C ASP A 116 -10.40 2.38 -4.20
N ALA A 117 -11.31 2.41 -5.17
CA ALA A 117 -10.97 2.44 -6.59
C ALA A 117 -10.20 3.71 -6.96
N VAL A 118 -9.06 3.57 -7.63
CA VAL A 118 -8.31 4.73 -8.18
C VAL A 118 -9.04 5.22 -9.42
N ARG A 119 -9.56 6.46 -9.38
CA ARG A 119 -10.26 7.08 -10.51
C ARG A 119 -9.28 7.91 -11.31
N LEU A 120 -9.13 7.55 -12.59
CA LEU A 120 -8.33 8.26 -13.57
C LEU A 120 -9.26 8.97 -14.56
N THR A 121 -8.90 10.18 -14.98
CA THR A 121 -9.64 10.89 -16.03
C THR A 121 -9.49 10.17 -17.37
N ARG A 122 -8.30 9.63 -17.63
CA ARG A 122 -7.96 8.90 -18.85
C ARG A 122 -6.89 7.85 -18.58
N LEU A 123 -7.04 6.69 -19.21
CA LEU A 123 -6.04 5.64 -19.31
C LEU A 123 -5.98 5.23 -20.77
N VAL A 124 -4.78 5.29 -21.35
CA VAL A 124 -4.49 4.79 -22.70
C VAL A 124 -3.50 3.66 -22.57
N PHE A 125 -3.73 2.59 -23.31
CA PHE A 125 -2.83 1.45 -23.40
C PHE A 125 -2.78 0.99 -24.85
N THR A 126 -1.58 0.86 -25.40
CA THR A 126 -1.37 0.31 -26.75
C THR A 126 -0.97 -1.14 -26.64
N LEU A 127 -1.34 -1.95 -27.62
CA LEU A 127 -1.09 -3.39 -27.67
C LEU A 127 -0.64 -3.79 -29.07
N ALA A 128 0.53 -4.41 -29.14
CA ALA A 128 1.10 -5.03 -30.32
C ALA A 128 1.76 -6.37 -29.92
N ARG A 129 2.14 -7.18 -30.92
CA ARG A 129 2.95 -8.38 -30.72
C ARG A 129 4.37 -8.17 -31.20
N ASP A 130 5.32 -8.76 -30.50
CA ASP A 130 6.69 -8.87 -30.99
C ASP A 130 6.90 -10.14 -31.85
N ALA A 131 8.13 -10.33 -32.33
CA ALA A 131 8.49 -11.48 -33.17
C ALA A 131 8.35 -12.84 -32.44
N ASP A 132 8.44 -12.83 -31.11
CA ASP A 132 8.32 -14.01 -30.25
C ASP A 132 6.86 -14.23 -29.79
N MET A 133 5.91 -13.51 -30.39
CA MET A 133 4.47 -13.54 -30.08
C MET A 133 4.11 -13.05 -28.67
N ASN A 134 5.04 -12.43 -27.95
CA ASN A 134 4.76 -11.75 -26.69
C ASN A 134 3.98 -10.46 -26.95
N LEU A 135 3.29 -9.98 -25.92
CA LEU A 135 2.52 -8.75 -25.99
C LEU A 135 3.38 -7.59 -25.52
N GLN A 136 3.25 -6.42 -26.16
CA GLN A 136 3.95 -5.21 -25.75
C GLN A 136 3.19 -3.95 -26.16
N GLY A 137 3.58 -2.83 -25.56
CA GLY A 137 3.12 -1.52 -25.97
C GLY A 137 3.49 -0.43 -24.97
N ASP A 138 2.74 0.65 -25.03
CA ASP A 138 2.90 1.84 -24.22
C ASP A 138 1.64 2.06 -23.36
N PHE A 139 1.78 2.83 -22.31
CA PHE A 139 0.66 3.31 -21.51
C PHE A 139 0.78 4.80 -21.24
N ALA A 140 -0.35 5.45 -21.01
CA ALA A 140 -0.45 6.82 -20.51
C ALA A 140 -1.61 6.93 -19.52
N LEU A 141 -1.34 7.46 -18.33
CA LEU A 141 -2.32 7.67 -17.27
C LEU A 141 -2.51 9.17 -17.05
N GLY A 142 -3.75 9.63 -16.94
CA GLY A 142 -4.09 11.03 -16.69
C GLY A 142 -4.22 11.87 -17.95
N GLU A 143 -4.27 13.19 -17.77
CA GLU A 143 -4.39 14.15 -18.87
C GLU A 143 -3.12 14.24 -19.70
N PRO A 144 -3.19 14.43 -21.04
CA PRO A 144 -2.02 14.42 -21.91
C PRO A 144 -0.88 15.38 -21.50
N ALA A 145 -1.22 16.52 -20.90
CA ALA A 145 -0.24 17.53 -20.45
C ALA A 145 0.59 17.06 -19.23
N HIS A 146 0.02 16.19 -18.39
CA HIS A 146 0.58 15.72 -17.12
C HIS A 146 0.53 14.19 -17.03
N ALA A 147 0.69 13.52 -18.17
CA ALA A 147 0.47 12.08 -18.24
C ALA A 147 1.68 11.32 -17.68
N VAL A 148 1.41 10.36 -16.80
CA VAL A 148 2.41 9.34 -16.43
C VAL A 148 2.46 8.32 -17.55
N ARG A 149 3.62 8.22 -18.22
CA ARG A 149 3.83 7.37 -19.39
C ARG A 149 4.81 6.24 -19.11
N GLY A 150 4.81 5.26 -19.99
CA GLY A 150 5.83 4.24 -20.02
C GLY A 150 5.49 3.12 -20.97
N ARG A 151 6.26 2.04 -20.85
CA ARG A 151 6.17 0.85 -21.69
C ARG A 151 5.81 -0.36 -20.87
N TRP A 152 5.23 -1.35 -21.52
CA TRP A 152 4.93 -2.63 -20.91
C TRP A 152 5.22 -3.77 -21.89
N ARG A 153 5.56 -4.93 -21.34
CA ARG A 153 5.73 -6.18 -22.05
C ARG A 153 5.14 -7.31 -21.24
N ALA A 154 4.45 -8.24 -21.88
CA ALA A 154 3.88 -9.40 -21.24
C ALA A 154 4.25 -10.68 -21.98
N ALA A 155 4.95 -11.56 -21.28
CA ALA A 155 5.27 -12.91 -21.74
C ALA A 155 4.21 -13.87 -21.21
N LEU A 156 3.63 -14.67 -22.10
CA LEU A 156 2.55 -15.60 -21.77
C LEU A 156 2.95 -17.05 -22.08
N THR A 157 3.23 -17.81 -21.02
CA THR A 157 3.50 -19.25 -21.10
C THR A 157 2.23 -20.05 -20.77
N PRO A 158 2.24 -21.38 -20.93
CA PRO A 158 1.13 -22.22 -20.46
C PRO A 158 0.89 -22.11 -18.94
N GLN A 159 1.93 -21.84 -18.14
CA GLN A 159 1.84 -21.84 -16.69
C GLN A 159 1.63 -20.44 -16.09
N GLN A 160 2.06 -19.38 -16.77
CA GLN A 160 2.09 -18.05 -16.18
C GLN A 160 1.97 -16.92 -17.20
N LEU A 161 1.53 -15.77 -16.72
CA LEU A 161 1.66 -14.46 -17.35
C LEU A 161 2.65 -13.64 -16.53
N GLU A 162 3.75 -13.23 -17.14
CA GLU A 162 4.67 -12.24 -16.56
C GLU A 162 4.51 -10.91 -17.30
N LEU A 163 4.00 -9.89 -16.60
CA LEU A 163 3.87 -8.51 -17.08
C LEU A 163 4.98 -7.66 -16.44
N ASN A 164 5.81 -7.06 -17.28
CA ASN A 164 6.83 -6.09 -16.90
C ASN A 164 6.41 -4.71 -17.41
N VAL A 165 6.37 -3.70 -16.54
CA VAL A 165 6.01 -2.32 -16.84
C VAL A 165 7.17 -1.42 -16.42
N GLN A 166 7.56 -0.50 -17.29
CA GLN A 166 8.62 0.48 -17.07
C GLN A 166 8.03 1.87 -17.26
N GLY A 167 7.95 2.65 -16.19
CA GLY A 167 7.53 4.04 -16.24
C GLY A 167 8.67 4.93 -16.75
N ASP A 168 8.33 5.86 -17.63
CA ASP A 168 9.25 6.90 -18.08
C ASP A 168 9.57 7.87 -16.93
N VAL A 169 10.67 8.62 -17.09
CA VAL A 169 11.00 9.69 -16.15
C VAL A 169 9.90 10.76 -16.20
N THR A 170 9.20 10.91 -15.08
CA THR A 170 8.00 11.74 -14.96
C THR A 170 8.16 12.68 -13.76
N PRO A 171 7.76 13.97 -13.85
CA PRO A 171 7.66 14.84 -12.68
C PRO A 171 6.78 14.22 -11.59
N ILE A 172 7.21 14.27 -10.34
CA ILE A 172 6.44 13.68 -9.23
C ILE A 172 5.07 14.37 -9.09
N ALA A 173 5.00 15.68 -9.36
CA ALA A 173 3.75 16.43 -9.39
C ALA A 173 2.71 15.82 -10.35
N ASP A 174 3.13 15.34 -11.52
CA ASP A 174 2.23 14.74 -12.52
C ASP A 174 1.67 13.40 -12.03
N ALA A 175 2.48 12.61 -11.32
CA ALA A 175 2.00 11.36 -10.71
C ALA A 175 0.99 11.63 -9.57
N PHE A 176 1.21 12.67 -8.77
CA PHE A 176 0.22 13.10 -7.78
C PHE A 176 -1.05 13.67 -8.44
N ALA A 177 -0.93 14.31 -9.61
CA ALA A 177 -2.07 14.85 -10.36
C ALA A 177 -3.09 13.76 -10.75
N LEU A 178 -2.65 12.50 -10.92
CA LEU A 178 -3.55 11.35 -11.09
C LEU A 178 -4.56 11.21 -9.94
N PHE A 179 -4.22 11.71 -8.76
CA PHE A 179 -5.01 11.63 -7.53
C PHE A 179 -5.54 13.00 -7.08
N ALA A 180 -5.45 14.04 -7.92
CA ALA A 180 -5.86 15.42 -7.61
C ALA A 180 -7.26 15.52 -7.01
N SER A 181 -8.20 14.71 -7.50
CA SER A 181 -9.59 14.68 -7.00
C SER A 181 -9.74 14.20 -5.55
N THR A 182 -8.70 13.57 -4.98
CA THR A 182 -8.72 12.95 -3.65
C THR A 182 -7.73 13.56 -2.66
N ILE A 183 -6.88 14.49 -3.10
CA ILE A 183 -5.85 15.13 -2.30
C ILE A 183 -6.11 16.64 -2.28
N PRO A 184 -6.81 17.17 -1.27
CA PRO A 184 -7.15 18.59 -1.21
C PRO A 184 -5.94 19.50 -1.03
N GLU A 185 -4.79 18.96 -0.62
CA GLU A 185 -3.54 19.69 -0.45
C GLU A 185 -2.84 20.05 -1.76
N LEU A 186 -3.08 19.33 -2.86
CA LEU A 186 -2.29 19.47 -4.08
C LEU A 186 -2.30 20.88 -4.69
N PRO A 187 -3.41 21.63 -4.74
CA PRO A 187 -3.42 22.97 -5.33
C PRO A 187 -2.46 23.97 -4.67
N ARG A 188 -2.09 23.75 -3.41
CA ARG A 188 -1.15 24.61 -2.65
C ARG A 188 0.23 23.97 -2.47
N ALA A 189 0.35 22.67 -2.68
CA ALA A 189 1.60 21.94 -2.54
C ALA A 189 2.53 22.24 -3.72
N GLN A 190 3.76 22.64 -3.43
CA GLN A 190 4.85 22.64 -4.39
C GLN A 190 5.53 21.28 -4.30
N VAL A 191 5.39 20.47 -5.34
CA VAL A 191 5.93 19.11 -5.41
C VAL A 191 7.02 19.06 -6.48
N ASP A 192 8.27 18.93 -6.04
CA ASP A 192 9.43 18.85 -6.91
C ASP A 192 9.97 17.43 -7.00
N GLY A 193 10.75 17.18 -8.05
CA GLY A 193 11.50 15.94 -8.25
C GLY A 193 10.99 15.11 -9.41
N LEU A 194 11.74 14.07 -9.72
CA LEU A 194 11.45 13.15 -10.81
C LEU A 194 11.23 11.74 -10.24
N MET A 195 10.34 11.00 -10.88
CA MET A 195 10.13 9.60 -10.60
C MET A 195 10.24 8.75 -11.84
N ARG A 196 10.70 7.53 -11.64
CA ARG A 196 10.51 6.41 -12.55
C ARG A 196 10.16 5.19 -11.72
N PHE A 197 9.60 4.18 -12.35
CA PHE A 197 9.30 2.95 -11.65
C PHE A 197 9.40 1.75 -12.56
N ASP A 198 9.73 0.62 -11.98
CA ASP A 198 9.58 -0.70 -12.60
C ASP A 198 8.49 -1.45 -11.83
N LEU A 199 7.59 -2.11 -12.55
CA LEU A 199 6.58 -2.99 -11.96
C LEU A 199 6.64 -4.34 -12.65
N ARG A 200 6.71 -5.41 -11.85
CA ARG A 200 6.64 -6.79 -12.32
C ARG A 200 5.46 -7.49 -11.66
N LEU A 201 4.56 -8.02 -12.47
CA LEU A 201 3.40 -8.79 -12.06
C LEU A 201 3.52 -10.22 -12.61
N ARG A 202 3.40 -11.24 -11.75
CA ARG A 202 3.26 -12.64 -12.17
C ARG A 202 1.94 -13.22 -11.70
N LEU A 203 1.25 -13.86 -12.64
CA LEU A 203 0.01 -14.61 -12.42
C LEU A 203 0.21 -16.03 -12.94
N PRO A 204 -0.34 -17.07 -12.29
CA PRO A 204 -1.33 -17.01 -11.19
C PRO A 204 -0.74 -16.85 -9.78
N GLU A 205 0.59 -16.80 -9.62
CA GLU A 205 1.27 -16.73 -8.31
C GLU A 205 0.89 -15.49 -7.49
N ARG A 206 0.32 -14.46 -8.14
CA ARG A 206 -0.05 -13.18 -7.53
C ARG A 206 1.16 -12.58 -6.81
N THR A 207 2.25 -12.44 -7.55
CA THR A 207 3.40 -11.66 -7.08
C THR A 207 3.40 -10.32 -7.79
N LEU A 208 3.51 -9.23 -7.02
CA LEU A 208 3.67 -7.88 -7.53
C LEU A 208 4.90 -7.28 -6.87
N GLU A 209 5.86 -6.91 -7.70
CA GLU A 209 7.07 -6.22 -7.30
C GLU A 209 7.05 -4.81 -7.90
N PHE A 210 6.97 -3.80 -7.05
CA PHE A 210 7.01 -2.39 -7.45
C PHE A 210 8.31 -1.76 -6.94
N ARG A 211 9.13 -1.25 -7.86
CA ARG A 211 10.43 -0.63 -7.56
C ARG A 211 10.40 0.84 -8.00
N PRO A 212 9.95 1.76 -7.14
CA PRO A 212 10.01 3.18 -7.42
C PRO A 212 11.44 3.71 -7.26
N ARG A 213 11.80 4.69 -8.09
CA ARG A 213 12.99 5.52 -7.90
C ARG A 213 12.57 6.97 -7.94
N LEU A 214 12.95 7.71 -6.91
CA LEU A 214 12.64 9.13 -6.76
C LEU A 214 13.95 9.92 -6.69
N ASP A 215 14.09 10.91 -7.55
CA ASP A 215 15.24 11.81 -7.60
C ASP A 215 14.77 13.22 -7.20
N GLY A 216 15.28 13.72 -6.08
CA GLY A 216 15.01 15.09 -5.62
C GLY A 216 13.59 15.36 -5.15
N PHE A 217 12.87 14.34 -4.65
CA PHE A 217 11.50 14.50 -4.14
C PHE A 217 11.46 15.48 -2.97
N ARG A 218 10.80 16.62 -3.19
CA ARG A 218 10.62 17.66 -2.17
C ARG A 218 9.18 18.15 -2.20
N VAL A 219 8.70 18.54 -1.02
CA VAL A 219 7.38 19.13 -0.84
C VAL A 219 7.52 20.41 -0.02
N ALA A 220 6.78 21.44 -0.40
CA ALA A 220 6.65 22.70 0.32
C ALA A 220 5.22 23.27 0.18
N GLY A 221 4.86 24.21 1.05
CA GLY A 221 3.60 24.96 0.94
C GLY A 221 2.41 24.32 1.65
N LEU A 222 2.62 23.27 2.45
CA LEU A 222 1.56 22.66 3.26
C LEU A 222 1.44 23.28 4.66
N GLY A 223 2.34 24.18 5.05
CA GLY A 223 2.26 24.92 6.32
C GLY A 223 2.90 24.21 7.51
N THR A 224 3.82 23.27 7.27
CA THR A 224 4.43 22.47 8.34
C THR A 224 5.34 23.28 9.28
N GLU A 225 5.77 24.47 8.85
CA GLU A 225 6.54 25.44 9.64
C GLU A 225 5.83 25.87 10.92
N ALA A 226 4.49 25.81 10.95
CA ALA A 226 3.70 26.08 12.15
C ALA A 226 4.11 25.17 13.33
N LEU A 227 4.66 23.99 13.06
CA LEU A 227 5.07 23.03 14.08
C LEU A 227 6.49 23.23 14.63
N LEU A 228 7.29 24.15 14.05
CA LEU A 228 8.64 24.45 14.53
C LEU A 228 8.63 24.83 16.02
N ASN A 229 7.72 25.73 16.38
CA ASN A 229 7.61 26.29 17.73
C ASN A 229 6.33 25.86 18.45
N ALA A 230 5.50 25.00 17.84
CA ALA A 230 4.27 24.54 18.46
C ALA A 230 4.55 23.79 19.77
N ALA A 231 3.86 24.13 20.85
CA ALA A 231 3.85 23.30 22.04
C ALA A 231 2.87 22.13 21.78
N PRO A 232 3.34 20.87 21.69
CA PRO A 232 2.44 19.74 21.50
C PRO A 232 1.58 19.58 22.76
N GLN A 233 0.27 19.70 22.62
CA GLN A 233 -0.69 19.54 23.71
C GLN A 233 -1.62 18.39 23.37
N CYS A 234 -1.72 17.43 24.29
CA CYS A 234 -2.80 16.45 24.29
C CYS A 234 -4.01 17.09 24.99
N THR A 235 -5.22 16.96 24.43
CA THR A 235 -6.45 17.58 24.98
C THR A 235 -7.05 16.80 26.17
N ALA A 236 -6.29 15.91 26.81
CA ALA A 236 -6.70 15.21 28.02
C ALA A 236 -5.80 15.68 29.17
N GLU A 237 -6.43 16.04 30.30
CA GLU A 237 -5.83 16.65 31.49
C GLU A 237 -4.45 16.05 31.84
N GLY A 238 -3.41 16.88 31.70
CA GLY A 238 -2.04 16.52 32.03
C GLY A 238 -1.06 17.27 31.15
N ALA A 239 -0.62 18.45 31.61
CA ALA A 239 0.48 19.16 30.98
C ALA A 239 1.73 18.27 30.97
N VAL A 240 2.27 18.00 29.78
CA VAL A 240 3.55 17.32 29.61
C VAL A 240 4.64 18.22 30.19
N PRO A 241 5.48 17.75 31.13
CA PRO A 241 6.61 18.55 31.60
C PRO A 241 7.49 18.94 30.42
N ALA A 242 7.96 20.19 30.39
CA ALA A 242 8.96 20.65 29.43
C ALA A 242 10.29 19.92 29.70
N GLY A 243 10.41 18.68 29.20
CA GLY A 243 11.54 17.80 29.44
C GLY A 243 11.76 16.86 28.26
N GLY A 244 13.02 16.50 28.02
CA GLY A 244 13.40 15.56 26.97
C GLY A 244 12.86 14.14 27.21
N PHE A 245 12.92 13.30 26.18
CA PHE A 245 12.45 11.90 26.21
C PHE A 245 13.52 10.90 26.65
N GLY A 246 14.55 11.37 27.37
CA GLY A 246 15.72 10.56 27.70
C GLY A 246 16.43 10.02 26.45
N THR A 247 17.28 9.01 26.67
CA THR A 247 18.06 8.39 25.60
C THR A 247 17.42 7.09 25.08
N TRP A 248 16.76 6.33 25.95
CA TRP A 248 16.32 4.96 25.63
C TRP A 248 15.03 4.91 24.84
N LEU A 249 14.05 5.75 25.17
CA LEU A 249 12.74 5.70 24.52
C LEU A 249 12.78 6.08 23.03
N PRO A 250 13.42 7.19 22.59
CA PRO A 250 13.56 7.49 21.17
C PRO A 250 14.22 6.35 20.38
N ARG A 251 15.23 5.70 20.96
CA ARG A 251 15.92 4.56 20.33
C ARG A 251 15.04 3.33 20.22
N ALA A 252 14.30 3.00 21.27
CA ALA A 252 13.38 1.89 21.27
C ALA A 252 12.27 2.10 20.23
N VAL A 253 11.76 3.33 20.10
CA VAL A 253 10.74 3.67 19.09
C VAL A 253 11.29 3.60 17.67
N ILE A 254 12.49 4.13 17.41
CA ILE A 254 13.17 3.96 16.11
C ILE A 254 13.34 2.46 15.80
N ALA A 255 13.86 1.68 16.75
CA ALA A 255 14.08 0.25 16.58
C ALA A 255 12.78 -0.54 16.31
N ALA A 256 11.66 -0.11 16.91
CA ALA A 256 10.38 -0.78 16.83
C ALA A 256 9.54 -0.40 15.59
N GLU A 257 9.59 0.87 15.18
CA GLU A 257 8.66 1.45 14.19
C GLU A 257 9.34 1.88 12.89
N ASP A 258 10.62 2.28 12.93
CA ASP A 258 11.31 2.91 11.80
C ASP A 258 12.84 2.84 11.95
N GLN A 259 13.41 1.67 11.66
CA GLN A 259 14.84 1.41 11.89
C GLN A 259 15.77 2.30 11.05
N ARG A 260 15.26 2.79 9.92
CA ARG A 260 15.95 3.66 8.97
C ARG A 260 15.57 5.12 9.13
N PHE A 261 14.97 5.50 10.26
CA PHE A 261 14.47 6.85 10.51
C PHE A 261 15.47 7.96 10.16
N HIS A 262 16.77 7.75 10.41
CA HIS A 262 17.81 8.74 10.13
C HIS A 262 18.37 8.70 8.70
N GLU A 263 18.05 7.67 7.92
CA GLU A 263 18.60 7.41 6.59
C GLU A 263 17.72 7.97 5.47
N HIS A 264 16.42 8.19 5.73
CA HIS A 264 15.45 8.63 4.73
C HIS A 264 14.89 10.04 4.98
N THR A 265 14.21 10.63 4.00
CA THR A 265 13.65 12.00 4.03
C THR A 265 12.13 12.01 4.18
N GLY A 266 11.64 11.34 5.23
CA GLY A 266 10.23 11.22 5.57
C GLY A 266 9.48 10.04 4.92
N TYR A 267 10.09 9.34 3.96
CA TYR A 267 9.50 8.19 3.29
C TYR A 267 10.55 7.11 3.03
N ASP A 268 10.12 5.86 2.99
CA ASP A 268 10.98 4.71 2.74
C ASP A 268 10.53 4.02 1.45
N LEU A 269 11.42 3.96 0.44
CA LEU A 269 11.09 3.43 -0.89
C LEU A 269 10.89 1.92 -0.90
N ASP A 270 11.63 1.18 -0.07
CA ASP A 270 11.46 -0.27 -0.01
C ASP A 270 10.11 -0.59 0.63
N GLU A 271 9.74 0.14 1.68
CA GLU A 271 8.43 0.02 2.33
C GLU A 271 7.28 0.42 1.39
N ILE A 272 7.45 1.47 0.57
CA ILE A 272 6.48 1.83 -0.48
C ILE A 272 6.32 0.69 -1.50
N GLY A 273 7.43 0.08 -1.93
CA GLY A 273 7.42 -1.08 -2.82
C GLY A 273 6.67 -2.28 -2.22
N HIS A 274 6.98 -2.61 -0.97
CA HIS A 274 6.34 -3.72 -0.25
C HIS A 274 4.84 -3.47 0.03
N ALA A 275 4.45 -2.23 0.31
CA ALA A 275 3.06 -1.87 0.58
C ALA A 275 2.12 -2.09 -0.61
N LEU A 276 2.64 -2.13 -1.83
CA LEU A 276 1.88 -2.39 -3.05
C LEU A 276 1.82 -3.87 -3.43
N SER A 277 2.58 -4.74 -2.75
CA SER A 277 2.54 -6.18 -3.01
C SER A 277 1.18 -6.80 -2.62
N PHE A 278 0.89 -8.00 -3.14
CA PHE A 278 -0.34 -8.71 -2.79
C PHE A 278 -0.42 -9.16 -1.32
N GLU A 279 0.73 -9.31 -0.66
CA GLU A 279 0.85 -9.65 0.76
C GLU A 279 1.66 -8.55 1.48
N PRO A 280 1.08 -7.35 1.64
CA PRO A 280 1.81 -6.24 2.25
C PRO A 280 2.11 -6.56 3.71
N GLN A 281 3.37 -6.38 4.12
CA GLN A 281 3.72 -6.48 5.53
C GLN A 281 3.06 -5.33 6.30
N ARG A 282 2.55 -5.63 7.50
CA ARG A 282 2.00 -4.60 8.39
C ARG A 282 3.15 -3.74 8.92
N GLY A 283 3.10 -2.43 8.70
CA GLY A 283 4.05 -1.50 9.32
C GLY A 283 4.87 -0.62 8.36
N ALA A 284 4.57 -0.61 7.06
CA ALA A 284 5.30 0.14 6.02
C ALA A 284 5.23 1.69 6.11
N SER A 285 5.07 2.27 7.31
CA SER A 285 4.94 3.72 7.52
C SER A 285 6.08 4.26 8.38
N THR A 286 6.83 5.23 7.85
CA THR A 286 7.87 5.93 8.59
C THR A 286 7.28 6.73 9.76
N LEU A 287 8.09 7.05 10.77
CA LEU A 287 7.65 7.90 11.89
C LEU A 287 7.16 9.28 11.43
N SER A 288 7.71 9.80 10.33
CA SER A 288 7.27 11.07 9.73
C SER A 288 5.86 10.95 9.13
N GLN A 289 5.56 9.84 8.46
CA GLN A 289 4.19 9.55 7.98
C GLN A 289 3.23 9.31 9.14
N GLN A 290 3.67 8.63 10.19
CA GLN A 290 2.84 8.43 11.37
C GLN A 290 2.54 9.77 12.07
N LEU A 291 3.51 10.68 12.17
CA LEU A 291 3.29 12.05 12.67
C LEU A 291 2.32 12.83 11.76
N ALA A 292 2.52 12.78 10.44
CA ALA A 292 1.60 13.41 9.48
C ALA A 292 0.16 12.89 9.65
N ARG A 293 0.00 11.59 9.90
CA ARG A 293 -1.29 10.97 10.20
C ARG A 293 -1.92 11.55 11.45
N LEU A 294 -1.15 11.70 12.52
CA LEU A 294 -1.64 12.22 13.81
C LEU A 294 -2.09 13.69 13.71
N VAL A 295 -1.35 14.52 12.97
CA VAL A 295 -1.56 15.98 12.96
C VAL A 295 -2.51 16.44 11.85
N TYR A 296 -2.42 15.88 10.65
CA TYR A 296 -3.08 16.45 9.47
C TYR A 296 -4.19 15.58 8.88
N THR A 297 -3.98 14.27 8.78
CA THR A 297 -4.87 13.42 7.98
C THR A 297 -5.86 12.58 8.80
N GLY A 298 -5.59 12.39 10.09
CA GLY A 298 -6.47 11.69 11.03
C GLY A 298 -6.79 10.23 10.65
N GLY A 299 -7.93 9.73 11.13
CA GLY A 299 -8.34 8.33 11.01
C GLY A 299 -8.91 7.89 9.66
N ALA A 300 -9.03 8.77 8.66
CA ALA A 300 -9.70 8.50 7.38
C ALA A 300 -9.02 7.35 6.59
N ARG A 301 -9.69 6.22 6.34
CA ARG A 301 -9.04 5.07 5.69
C ARG A 301 -8.89 5.29 4.17
N GLY A 302 -7.88 4.66 3.56
CA GLY A 302 -7.71 4.59 2.10
C GLY A 302 -6.38 5.12 1.57
N HIS A 303 -6.14 4.88 0.27
CA HIS A 303 -4.91 5.25 -0.44
C HIS A 303 -4.69 6.75 -0.51
N ALA A 304 -5.77 7.52 -0.70
CA ALA A 304 -5.70 8.98 -0.74
C ALA A 304 -5.14 9.56 0.57
N ARG A 305 -5.53 9.02 1.74
CA ARG A 305 -4.92 9.39 3.02
C ARG A 305 -3.43 9.11 3.01
N LYS A 306 -3.01 7.94 2.53
CA LYS A 306 -1.59 7.55 2.53
C LYS A 306 -0.73 8.46 1.65
N LEU A 307 -1.25 8.89 0.50
CA LEU A 307 -0.59 9.88 -0.36
C LEU A 307 -0.49 11.26 0.31
N ARG A 308 -1.53 11.67 1.05
CA ARG A 308 -1.50 12.90 1.86
C ARG A 308 -0.44 12.80 2.97
N GLU A 309 -0.40 11.69 3.70
CA GLU A 309 0.62 11.42 4.72
C GLU A 309 2.03 11.52 4.12
N LEU A 310 2.25 11.00 2.91
CA LEU A 310 3.53 11.07 2.21
C LEU A 310 3.94 12.53 1.92
N LEU A 311 3.03 13.34 1.37
CA LEU A 311 3.30 14.76 1.08
C LEU A 311 3.71 15.53 2.35
N TYR A 312 2.93 15.39 3.43
CA TYR A 312 3.25 16.01 4.70
C TYR A 312 4.54 15.45 5.31
N ALA A 313 4.78 14.13 5.23
CA ALA A 313 5.98 13.53 5.81
C ALA A 313 7.27 14.07 5.18
N VAL A 314 7.27 14.25 3.85
CA VAL A 314 8.42 14.83 3.12
C VAL A 314 8.66 16.28 3.56
N GLU A 315 7.60 17.08 3.68
CA GLU A 315 7.73 18.48 4.11
C GLU A 315 8.09 18.61 5.59
N LEU A 316 7.50 17.79 6.47
CA LEU A 316 7.79 17.75 7.91
C LEU A 316 9.27 17.46 8.15
N ASP A 317 9.80 16.45 7.47
CA ASP A 317 11.18 16.02 7.69
C ASP A 317 12.19 17.09 7.22
N ARG A 318 11.89 17.74 6.09
CA ARG A 318 12.68 18.87 5.57
C ARG A 318 12.59 20.10 6.47
N THR A 319 11.40 20.45 6.94
CA THR A 319 11.14 21.70 7.65
C THR A 319 11.53 21.63 9.11
N LEU A 320 11.22 20.52 9.79
CA LEU A 320 11.41 20.35 11.23
C LEU A 320 12.73 19.65 11.57
N GLY A 321 13.21 18.76 10.69
CA GLY A 321 14.34 17.88 10.96
C GLY A 321 14.00 16.74 11.95
N LYS A 322 14.86 15.70 11.94
CA LYS A 322 14.64 14.44 12.66
C LYS A 322 14.38 14.58 14.16
N ALA A 323 15.13 15.45 14.83
CA ALA A 323 15.01 15.64 16.27
C ALA A 323 13.64 16.19 16.66
N ARG A 324 13.14 17.16 15.89
CA ARG A 324 11.84 17.78 16.14
C ARG A 324 10.69 16.86 15.74
N VAL A 325 10.80 16.14 14.63
CA VAL A 325 9.83 15.10 14.23
C VAL A 325 9.69 14.05 15.34
N MET A 326 10.80 13.52 15.85
CA MET A 326 10.80 12.55 16.95
C MET A 326 10.16 13.14 18.22
N HIS A 327 10.53 14.37 18.58
CA HIS A 327 9.97 15.04 19.75
C HIS A 327 8.45 15.20 19.64
N LEU A 328 7.94 15.70 18.52
CA LEU A 328 6.50 15.87 18.29
C LEU A 328 5.78 14.52 18.28
N TYR A 329 6.36 13.52 17.61
CA TYR A 329 5.80 12.16 17.59
C TYR A 329 5.63 11.60 18.99
N LEU A 330 6.69 11.58 19.81
CA LEU A 330 6.62 11.07 21.19
C LEU A 330 5.70 11.90 22.09
N SER A 331 5.48 13.18 21.76
CA SER A 331 4.56 14.05 22.50
C SER A 331 3.08 13.76 22.19
N LEU A 332 2.77 13.29 20.98
CA LEU A 332 1.40 13.20 20.46
C LEU A 332 0.91 11.78 20.27
N VAL A 333 1.81 10.80 20.13
CA VAL A 333 1.43 9.42 19.81
C VAL A 333 0.56 8.83 20.94
N PRO A 334 -0.55 8.16 20.61
CA PRO A 334 -1.37 7.48 21.60
C PRO A 334 -0.67 6.19 22.08
N TRP A 335 -0.70 5.98 23.39
CA TRP A 335 -0.14 4.80 24.07
C TRP A 335 -1.23 3.87 24.62
N GLY A 336 -2.47 4.02 24.15
CA GLY A 336 -3.64 3.21 24.51
C GLY A 336 -4.34 3.67 25.79
N GLN A 337 -5.59 3.24 25.96
CA GLN A 337 -6.48 3.60 27.08
C GLN A 337 -6.59 5.13 27.29
N GLY A 338 -6.66 5.90 26.20
CA GLY A 338 -6.75 7.37 26.25
C GLY A 338 -5.44 8.09 26.60
N ARG A 339 -4.32 7.37 26.81
CA ARG A 339 -3.02 8.00 27.09
C ARG A 339 -2.43 8.60 25.81
N CYS A 340 -2.14 9.89 25.87
CA CYS A 340 -1.51 10.62 24.77
C CYS A 340 -0.14 11.12 25.23
N GLY A 341 0.89 10.84 24.43
CA GLY A 341 2.26 11.25 24.72
C GLY A 341 3.00 10.35 25.70
N ALA A 342 4.31 10.24 25.48
CA ALA A 342 5.19 9.31 26.19
C ALA A 342 5.37 9.66 27.67
N HIS A 343 5.32 10.94 28.04
CA HIS A 343 5.42 11.37 29.43
C HIS A 343 4.24 10.85 30.26
N ALA A 344 3.01 11.00 29.74
CA ALA A 344 1.82 10.45 30.38
C ALA A 344 1.89 8.92 30.45
N ALA A 345 2.32 8.27 29.37
CA ALA A 345 2.47 6.81 29.34
C ALA A 345 3.47 6.29 30.39
N ALA A 346 4.67 6.87 30.46
CA ALA A 346 5.68 6.46 31.44
C ALA A 346 5.24 6.70 32.89
N ALA A 347 4.60 7.84 33.16
CA ALA A 347 4.12 8.16 34.50
C ALA A 347 2.98 7.23 34.95
N GLN A 348 2.04 6.90 34.05
CA GLN A 348 0.86 6.12 34.40
C GLN A 348 1.09 4.61 34.35
N LEU A 349 1.92 4.11 33.42
CA LEU A 349 2.17 2.68 33.26
C LEU A 349 3.37 2.19 34.09
N LEU A 350 4.40 3.03 34.25
CA LEU A 350 5.67 2.62 34.87
C LEU A 350 6.00 3.40 36.14
N HIS A 351 5.17 4.37 36.51
CA HIS A 351 5.41 5.29 37.64
C HIS A 351 6.80 5.93 37.61
N LYS A 352 7.28 6.24 36.40
CA LYS A 352 8.61 6.78 36.14
C LYS A 352 8.54 7.99 35.22
N ARG A 353 9.54 8.87 35.35
CA ARG A 353 9.81 9.86 34.32
C ARG A 353 10.44 9.18 33.10
N VAL A 354 10.20 9.72 31.91
CA VAL A 354 10.72 9.14 30.65
C VAL A 354 12.25 9.06 30.64
N ASP A 355 12.93 10.02 31.28
CA ASP A 355 14.39 10.06 31.37
C ASP A 355 14.99 9.01 32.34
N GLN A 356 14.15 8.35 33.15
CA GLN A 356 14.53 7.32 34.11
C GLN A 356 14.20 5.89 33.64
N LEU A 357 13.67 5.75 32.42
CA LEU A 357 13.34 4.44 31.86
C LEU A 357 14.60 3.62 31.62
N THR A 358 14.57 2.36 32.00
CA THR A 358 15.59 1.38 31.60
C THR A 358 15.42 1.01 30.13
N PRO A 359 16.44 0.42 29.47
CA PRO A 359 16.31 -0.07 28.10
C PRO A 359 15.15 -1.05 27.92
N ALA A 360 14.95 -1.96 28.87
CA ALA A 360 13.85 -2.94 28.84
C ALA A 360 12.47 -2.26 28.94
N GLU A 361 12.32 -1.28 29.83
CA GLU A 361 11.08 -0.53 29.98
C GLU A 361 10.77 0.34 28.74
N ALA A 362 11.79 0.97 28.16
CA ALA A 362 11.66 1.71 26.92
C ALA A 362 11.27 0.80 25.73
N ALA A 363 11.90 -0.37 25.63
CA ALA A 363 11.57 -1.38 24.61
C ALA A 363 10.16 -1.94 24.79
N TRP A 364 9.74 -2.16 26.04
CA TRP A 364 8.37 -2.56 26.34
C TRP A 364 7.35 -1.49 25.93
N LEU A 365 7.55 -0.23 26.33
CA LEU A 365 6.68 0.86 25.88
C LEU A 365 6.63 0.90 24.35
N ALA A 366 7.77 0.97 23.66
CA ALA A 366 7.82 1.02 22.21
C ALA A 366 7.11 -0.18 21.55
N SER A 367 7.14 -1.37 22.17
CA SER A 367 6.45 -2.56 21.66
C SER A 367 4.92 -2.39 21.59
N LEU A 368 4.34 -1.51 22.42
CA LEU A 368 2.90 -1.22 22.47
C LEU A 368 2.41 -0.48 21.20
N LEU A 369 3.27 0.33 20.57
CA LEU A 369 2.86 1.30 19.53
C LEU A 369 2.17 0.67 18.31
N HIS A 370 2.46 -0.60 18.02
CA HIS A 370 1.82 -1.31 16.91
C HIS A 370 0.30 -1.45 17.09
N ASN A 371 -0.16 -1.71 18.32
CA ASN A 371 -1.58 -1.76 18.65
C ASN A 371 -1.77 -1.52 20.17
N PRO A 372 -1.74 -0.26 20.62
CA PRO A 372 -1.60 0.05 22.04
C PRO A 372 -2.75 -0.48 22.90
N ASP A 373 -4.00 -0.33 22.45
CA ASP A 373 -5.18 -0.79 23.21
C ASP A 373 -5.22 -2.31 23.32
N LEU A 374 -4.87 -3.03 22.25
CA LEU A 374 -4.86 -4.49 22.27
C LEU A 374 -3.75 -5.03 23.18
N GLU A 375 -2.55 -4.47 23.09
CA GLU A 375 -1.42 -4.93 23.90
C GLU A 375 -1.66 -4.63 25.40
N LEU A 376 -2.22 -3.48 25.73
CA LEU A 376 -2.61 -3.18 27.12
C LEU A 376 -3.76 -4.07 27.60
N ALA A 377 -4.79 -4.30 26.80
CA ALA A 377 -5.87 -5.21 27.17
C ALA A 377 -5.38 -6.65 27.41
N ARG A 378 -4.41 -7.12 26.63
CA ARG A 378 -3.75 -8.42 26.86
C ARG A 378 -2.97 -8.44 28.17
N PHE A 379 -2.26 -7.37 28.47
CA PHE A 379 -1.56 -7.23 29.73
C PHE A 379 -2.53 -7.22 30.92
N ASP A 380 -3.59 -6.41 30.87
CA ASP A 380 -4.57 -6.31 31.95
C ASP A 380 -5.30 -7.65 32.21
N ALA A 381 -5.60 -8.41 31.14
CA ALA A 381 -6.31 -9.67 31.26
C ALA A 381 -5.46 -10.84 31.76
N ARG A 382 -4.15 -10.86 31.45
CA ARG A 382 -3.28 -12.04 31.69
C ARG A 382 -2.04 -11.76 32.52
N GLY A 383 -1.71 -10.50 32.77
CA GLY A 383 -0.43 -10.09 33.35
C GLY A 383 0.77 -10.39 32.44
N GLU A 384 0.55 -10.68 31.16
CA GLU A 384 1.57 -11.16 30.24
C GLU A 384 2.12 -10.04 29.35
N VAL A 385 3.44 -9.93 29.32
CA VAL A 385 4.18 -9.09 28.39
C VAL A 385 4.57 -9.91 27.16
N ASN A 386 4.47 -9.32 25.97
CA ASN A 386 4.98 -9.92 24.74
C ASN A 386 6.52 -9.92 24.72
N ALA A 387 7.13 -10.83 25.48
CA ALA A 387 8.57 -10.94 25.66
C ALA A 387 9.33 -11.07 24.33
N ALA A 388 8.75 -11.79 23.37
CA ALA A 388 9.34 -11.97 22.05
C ALA A 388 9.51 -10.64 21.32
N ARG A 389 8.46 -9.80 21.32
CA ARG A 389 8.53 -8.47 20.71
C ARG A 389 9.47 -7.53 21.47
N VAL A 390 9.45 -7.55 22.81
CA VAL A 390 10.38 -6.72 23.61
C VAL A 390 11.83 -7.10 23.34
N ARG A 391 12.16 -8.40 23.34
CA ARG A 391 13.51 -8.88 23.01
C ARG A 391 13.91 -8.54 21.59
N TRP A 392 12.97 -8.61 20.64
CA TRP A 392 13.22 -8.16 19.28
C TRP A 392 13.56 -6.67 19.25
N VAL A 393 12.76 -5.78 19.87
CA VAL A 393 13.08 -4.35 19.94
C VAL A 393 14.45 -4.11 20.57
N LEU A 394 14.76 -4.78 21.68
CA LEU A 394 16.07 -4.69 22.34
C LEU A 394 17.22 -5.13 21.43
N SER A 395 17.04 -6.18 20.62
CA SER A 395 18.09 -6.64 19.69
C SER A 395 18.32 -5.66 18.54
N GLN A 396 17.29 -4.88 18.17
CA GLN A 396 17.35 -3.86 17.12
C GLN A 396 17.88 -2.51 17.64
N MET A 397 17.87 -2.26 18.95
CA MET A 397 18.47 -1.06 19.55
C MET A 397 20.00 -1.11 19.42
N ARG A 398 20.56 -0.40 18.43
CA ARG A 398 22.01 -0.31 18.23
C ARG A 398 22.72 0.18 19.53
N PRO A 399 23.86 -0.41 19.92
CA PRO A 399 24.66 0.11 21.04
C PRO A 399 25.22 1.51 20.73
N LEU A 400 25.36 2.34 21.75
CA LEU A 400 26.13 3.58 21.66
C LEU A 400 27.59 3.28 21.26
N PRO A 401 28.22 4.06 20.36
CA PRO A 401 29.66 4.21 20.40
C PRO A 401 30.02 4.73 21.79
N ARG A 402 30.90 4.03 22.51
CA ARG A 402 31.39 4.50 23.81
C ARG A 402 32.07 5.86 23.60
N THR A 403 31.45 6.94 24.05
CA THR A 403 32.18 8.20 24.22
C THR A 403 33.16 8.02 25.39
N PRO A 404 34.42 8.47 25.27
CA PRO A 404 35.36 8.44 26.38
C PRO A 404 34.77 9.23 27.56
N LYS A 405 34.75 8.59 28.73
CA LYS A 405 34.35 9.20 30.00
C LYS A 405 35.18 10.49 30.20
N PRO A 406 34.57 11.67 30.36
CA PRO A 406 35.34 12.85 30.75
C PRO A 406 36.03 12.57 32.10
N PRO A 407 37.27 13.07 32.30
CA PRO A 407 38.04 12.77 33.49
C PRO A 407 37.28 13.20 34.74
N ALA A 408 37.27 12.33 35.75
CA ALA A 408 36.61 12.56 37.01
C ALA A 408 37.16 13.85 37.65
N ARG A 409 36.30 14.86 37.83
CA ARG A 409 36.62 15.98 38.70
C ARG A 409 36.61 15.45 40.13
N GLY A 410 37.78 15.41 40.74
CA GLY A 410 37.94 15.13 42.16
C GLY A 410 37.30 16.24 42.99
N GLY A 411 36.56 15.85 44.04
CA GLY A 411 36.00 16.78 45.00
C GLY A 411 35.12 16.09 46.04
N GLY A 412 35.67 15.92 47.24
CA GLY A 412 34.94 15.93 48.51
C GLY A 412 34.17 14.66 48.89
N ALA A 413 34.81 13.80 49.68
CA ALA A 413 34.12 12.77 50.46
C ALA A 413 33.25 13.44 51.53
N GLY A 414 31.93 13.42 51.32
CA GLY A 414 30.92 13.57 52.36
C GLY A 414 30.19 12.25 52.49
N SER A 415 30.48 11.50 53.56
CA SER A 415 29.79 10.27 53.91
C SER A 415 28.33 10.57 54.28
N VAL A 416 27.38 10.09 53.48
CA VAL A 416 25.98 9.96 53.88
C VAL A 416 25.69 8.47 53.99
N SER A 417 25.31 8.03 55.19
CA SER A 417 24.95 6.66 55.52
C SER A 417 23.75 6.17 54.69
N PRO A 418 23.66 4.85 54.40
CA PRO A 418 22.55 4.27 53.66
C PRO A 418 21.48 3.78 54.63
N GLU A 419 20.58 4.67 55.06
CA GLU A 419 19.33 4.27 55.70
C GLU A 419 18.15 5.00 55.03
N ASP A 420 17.15 4.21 54.65
CA ASP A 420 15.83 4.57 54.14
C ASP A 420 15.73 5.13 52.71
N ALA A 421 16.11 4.29 51.75
CA ALA A 421 15.36 4.18 50.50
C ALA A 421 14.59 2.84 50.50
N THR A 422 13.44 2.80 51.18
CA THR A 422 12.44 1.75 50.91
C THR A 422 12.11 1.81 49.43
N ALA A 423 12.64 0.85 48.66
CA ALA A 423 12.26 0.66 47.27
C ALA A 423 10.74 0.44 47.24
N ALA A 424 10.00 1.39 46.66
CA ALA A 424 8.59 1.19 46.38
C ALA A 424 8.43 -0.14 45.64
N PRO A 425 7.42 -0.97 45.98
CA PRO A 425 7.22 -2.25 45.31
C PRO A 425 7.13 -1.99 43.81
N ALA A 426 7.95 -2.71 43.03
CA ALA A 426 7.96 -2.54 41.58
C ALA A 426 6.54 -2.72 41.05
N ALA A 427 6.09 -1.82 40.18
CA ALA A 427 4.76 -1.88 39.59
C ALA A 427 4.52 -3.27 38.99
N PRO A 428 3.28 -3.81 38.98
CA PRO A 428 2.99 -5.15 38.45
C PRO A 428 3.60 -5.39 37.06
N ILE A 429 3.64 -4.36 36.22
CA ILE A 429 4.27 -4.35 34.89
C ILE A 429 5.78 -4.63 34.94
N GLN A 430 6.52 -4.03 35.89
CA GLN A 430 7.97 -4.18 35.99
C GLN A 430 8.35 -5.59 36.43
N GLN A 431 7.58 -6.19 37.34
CA GLN A 431 7.77 -7.57 37.76
C GLN A 431 7.46 -8.54 36.62
N ALA A 432 6.34 -8.33 35.91
CA ALA A 432 5.98 -9.11 34.73
C ALA A 432 7.04 -9.02 33.63
N LEU A 433 7.57 -7.82 33.36
CA LEU A 433 8.65 -7.60 32.39
C LEU A 433 9.94 -8.32 32.78
N ALA A 434 10.35 -8.23 34.05
CA ALA A 434 11.54 -8.92 34.55
C ALA A 434 11.41 -10.44 34.41
N LEU A 435 10.26 -11.01 34.79
CA LEU A 435 9.95 -12.44 34.64
C LEU A 435 9.93 -12.86 33.16
N ALA A 436 9.33 -12.05 32.30
CA ALA A 436 9.19 -12.32 30.89
C ALA A 436 10.55 -12.31 30.14
N LEU A 437 11.50 -11.48 30.58
CA LEU A 437 12.84 -11.40 29.99
C LEU A 437 13.84 -12.41 30.59
N ALA A 438 13.56 -12.96 31.78
CA ALA A 438 14.39 -13.96 32.43
C ALA A 438 14.19 -15.39 31.90
N ARG A 439 13.06 -15.66 31.22
CA ARG A 439 12.76 -16.90 30.48
C ARG A 439 13.24 -16.79 29.06
#